data_AF-A0A937C9B8-F1
#
_entry.id   AF-A0A937C9B8-F1
#
_cell.length_a   1.000
_cell.length_b   1.000
_cell.length_c   1.000
_cell.angle_alpha   90.00
_cell.angle_beta   90.00
_cell.angle_gamma   90.00
#
_symmetry.space_group_name_H-M   'P 1'
#
loop_
_entity.id
_entity.type
_entity.pdbx_description
1 polymer ?
#
loop_
_entity_poly.entity_id
_entity_poly.type
_entity_poly.pdbx_seq_one_letter_code
_entity_poly.pdbx_strand_id
1 'polypeptide(L)'
;MKKYAIFLLAIVTWHSIYAQNEIKISELSIPTSPGFVLADKAPASIEKPTTPKAFGVSLLNLREGGAVEVTPYWLVNHPAYTFTDYFKKRKFPVLETFNISAATFKTDTTSSVSMGFRTQIVRLYSKAAREELEAKRLEIVGLLSVEDFTPEALEAIEKARKELSDLKSKITFNFEIAAAIIGSSKNNSFKNLQSDKSGVWANIRYRPKECPLDFTALARYSWTNNTNPKVGSDSAFFDYGLSLSFQKPKYDLALEFINRYDFSIKSNTNRLALVVNYMIYDNIVIVGSFGKNFDKVKNLLTVVGVKFGLSNDKAKIN
;
A
#
# COMPACT_ATOMS: atom_id res chain seq x y z
N MET A 1 -12.22 18.15 -27.04
CA MET A 1 -11.88 18.08 -25.60
C MET A 1 -13.11 18.08 -24.67
N LYS A 2 -14.23 18.74 -24.99
CA LYS A 2 -15.43 18.77 -24.13
C LYS A 2 -16.22 17.44 -24.01
N LYS A 3 -16.11 16.51 -24.97
CA LYS A 3 -16.91 15.26 -24.99
C LYS A 3 -16.43 14.17 -24.02
N TYR A 4 -15.15 14.17 -23.63
CA TYR A 4 -14.61 13.19 -22.65
C TYR A 4 -14.81 13.61 -21.19
N ALA A 5 -14.99 14.92 -20.93
CA ALA A 5 -15.30 15.43 -19.59
C ALA A 5 -16.71 15.02 -19.13
N ILE A 6 -17.66 14.88 -20.06
CA ILE A 6 -19.05 14.49 -19.77
C ILE A 6 -19.15 13.01 -19.38
N PHE A 7 -18.29 12.14 -19.94
CA PHE A 7 -18.26 10.72 -19.59
C PHE A 7 -17.64 10.47 -18.20
N LEU A 8 -16.64 11.27 -17.81
CA LEU A 8 -16.07 11.26 -16.46
C LEU A 8 -17.02 11.87 -15.41
N LEU A 9 -17.83 12.87 -15.77
CA LEU A 9 -18.86 13.42 -14.89
C LEU A 9 -20.04 12.46 -14.69
N ALA A 10 -20.43 11.70 -15.73
CA ALA A 10 -21.55 10.75 -15.68
C ALA A 10 -21.26 9.50 -14.82
N ILE A 11 -19.99 9.07 -14.72
CA ILE A 11 -19.60 7.96 -13.83
C ILE A 11 -19.61 8.40 -12.35
N VAL A 12 -19.35 9.68 -12.08
CA VAL A 12 -19.40 10.26 -10.73
C VAL A 12 -20.84 10.50 -10.26
N THR A 13 -21.77 10.84 -11.15
CA THR A 13 -23.17 11.12 -10.77
C THR A 13 -24.07 9.90 -10.68
N TRP A 14 -23.71 8.75 -11.26
CA TRP A 14 -24.52 7.52 -11.14
C TRP A 14 -24.35 6.80 -9.79
N HIS A 15 -23.33 7.14 -8.99
CA HIS A 15 -23.08 6.50 -7.69
C HIS A 15 -23.70 7.23 -6.49
N SER A 16 -24.50 8.30 -6.71
CA SER A 16 -25.02 9.12 -5.62
C SER A 16 -26.42 8.73 -5.10
N ILE A 17 -27.05 7.65 -5.59
CA ILE A 17 -28.46 7.33 -5.27
C ILE A 17 -28.65 6.02 -4.48
N TYR A 18 -27.59 5.30 -4.09
CA TYR A 18 -27.69 4.14 -3.18
C TYR A 18 -26.67 4.18 -2.02
N ALA A 19 -26.64 5.28 -1.27
CA ALA A 19 -25.91 5.35 -0.02
C ALA A 19 -26.88 5.37 1.18
N GLN A 20 -27.59 4.25 1.40
CA GLN A 20 -28.22 3.95 2.68
C GLN A 20 -27.59 2.67 3.25
N ASN A 21 -26.99 2.81 4.43
CA ASN A 21 -26.71 1.75 5.41
C ASN A 21 -25.68 0.66 5.09
N GLU A 22 -24.44 1.03 4.72
CA GLU A 22 -23.29 0.14 4.94
C GLU A 22 -22.07 0.92 5.45
N ILE A 23 -21.78 0.74 6.75
CA ILE A 23 -20.65 1.33 7.47
C ILE A 23 -19.36 0.64 7.00
N LYS A 24 -18.52 1.36 6.25
CA LYS A 24 -17.27 0.86 5.65
C LYS A 24 -16.11 1.04 6.62
N ILE A 25 -15.42 -0.06 6.91
CA ILE A 25 -14.21 -0.10 7.73
C ILE A 25 -13.08 0.55 6.94
N SER A 26 -12.62 1.71 7.39
CA SER A 26 -11.54 2.46 6.76
C SER A 26 -10.18 2.05 7.32
N GLU A 27 -9.39 1.37 6.50
CA GLU A 27 -8.00 1.02 6.81
C GLU A 27 -7.06 1.99 6.09
N LEU A 28 -6.30 2.75 6.89
CA LEU A 28 -5.38 3.78 6.43
C LEU A 28 -4.01 3.19 6.06
N SER A 29 -3.91 2.66 4.85
CA SER A 29 -3.04 3.16 3.78
C SER A 29 -3.24 2.26 2.56
N ILE A 30 -3.39 2.82 1.36
CA ILE A 30 -3.29 2.02 0.14
C ILE A 30 -1.80 1.92 -0.14
N PRO A 31 -1.20 0.72 -0.04
CA PRO A 31 0.24 0.63 -0.22
C PRO A 31 0.57 0.90 -1.69
N THR A 32 1.84 1.18 -1.98
CA THR A 32 2.24 1.44 -3.38
C THR A 32 2.43 0.11 -4.10
N SER A 33 2.17 0.05 -5.41
CA SER A 33 2.40 -1.19 -6.17
C SER A 33 3.88 -1.59 -6.16
N PRO A 34 4.18 -2.88 -5.84
CA PRO A 34 5.50 -3.47 -6.01
C PRO A 34 6.15 -3.16 -7.35
N GLY A 35 5.35 -3.11 -8.43
CA GLY A 35 5.80 -2.75 -9.76
C GLY A 35 6.36 -1.33 -9.89
N PHE A 36 5.74 -0.35 -9.23
CA PHE A 36 6.24 1.03 -9.20
C PHE A 36 7.47 1.18 -8.31
N VAL A 37 7.53 0.42 -7.22
CA VAL A 37 8.67 0.41 -6.30
C VAL A 37 9.90 -0.16 -6.99
N LEU A 38 9.77 -1.28 -7.69
CA LEU A 38 10.88 -1.88 -8.46
C LEU A 38 11.37 -0.97 -9.60
N ALA A 39 10.46 -0.20 -10.20
CA ALA A 39 10.74 0.77 -11.26
C ALA A 39 11.32 2.10 -10.75
N ASP A 40 11.45 2.27 -9.42
CA ASP A 40 11.85 3.52 -8.77
C ASP A 40 10.96 4.74 -9.15
N LYS A 41 9.72 4.47 -9.59
CA LYS A 41 8.69 5.48 -9.93
C LYS A 41 7.71 5.74 -8.79
N ALA A 42 7.72 4.89 -7.77
CA ALA A 42 6.87 5.04 -6.61
C ALA A 42 7.19 6.34 -5.82
N PRO A 43 6.16 7.05 -5.32
CA PRO A 43 6.36 8.15 -4.38
C PRO A 43 7.10 7.71 -3.12
N ALA A 44 6.67 6.59 -2.53
CA ALA A 44 7.33 5.93 -1.40
C ALA A 44 8.03 4.67 -1.90
N SER A 45 9.32 4.52 -1.60
CA SER A 45 10.09 3.32 -1.97
C SER A 45 10.21 2.31 -0.82
N ILE A 46 9.90 2.72 0.41
CA ILE A 46 9.77 1.82 1.55
C ILE A 46 8.27 1.65 1.81
N GLU A 47 7.74 0.47 1.46
CA GLU A 47 6.32 0.18 1.68
C GLU A 47 6.08 -0.05 3.18
N LYS A 48 5.01 0.57 3.69
CA LYS A 48 4.53 0.29 5.04
C LYS A 48 3.59 -0.90 4.98
N PRO A 49 3.91 -2.00 5.68
CA PRO A 49 2.98 -3.10 5.80
C PRO A 49 1.72 -2.61 6.51
N THR A 50 0.63 -2.52 5.76
CA THR A 50 -0.69 -2.12 6.25
C THR A 50 -1.69 -3.22 5.96
N THR A 51 -2.91 -3.10 6.47
CA THR A 51 -3.91 -4.08 6.08
C THR A 51 -4.25 -3.88 4.59
N PRO A 52 -4.17 -4.94 3.79
CA PRO A 52 -4.43 -4.82 2.37
C PRO A 52 -5.94 -4.71 2.11
N LYS A 53 -6.31 -3.76 1.25
CA LYS A 53 -7.68 -3.64 0.76
C LYS A 53 -7.98 -4.74 -0.27
N ALA A 54 -9.25 -5.11 -0.40
CA ALA A 54 -9.70 -6.07 -1.41
C ALA A 54 -9.30 -5.65 -2.83
N PHE A 55 -9.43 -4.36 -3.14
CA PHE A 55 -9.06 -3.78 -4.43
C PHE A 55 -8.44 -2.38 -4.28
N GLY A 56 -7.39 -2.10 -5.04
CA GLY A 56 -6.69 -0.82 -5.06
C GLY A 56 -6.36 -0.36 -6.47
N VAL A 57 -6.42 0.95 -6.71
CA VAL A 57 -5.95 1.61 -7.93
C VAL A 57 -5.02 2.74 -7.53
N SER A 58 -3.87 2.85 -8.17
CA SER A 58 -2.93 3.96 -7.97
C SER A 58 -2.62 4.62 -9.30
N LEU A 59 -2.75 5.95 -9.36
CA LEU A 59 -2.38 6.75 -10.52
C LEU A 59 -1.18 7.63 -10.16
N LEU A 60 -0.12 7.56 -10.96
CA LEU A 60 1.10 8.36 -10.78
C LEU A 60 1.19 9.46 -11.84
N ASN A 61 1.44 10.68 -11.37
CA ASN A 61 1.57 11.89 -12.18
C ASN A 61 0.44 12.05 -13.22
N LEU A 62 -0.76 11.49 -12.92
CA LEU A 62 -2.01 11.41 -13.71
C LEU A 62 -1.91 10.93 -15.18
N ARG A 63 -0.72 10.86 -15.77
CA ARG A 63 -0.45 10.55 -17.19
C ARG A 63 0.72 9.58 -17.38
N GLU A 64 1.58 9.42 -16.37
CA GLU A 64 2.83 8.65 -16.51
C GLU A 64 2.65 7.17 -16.20
N GLY A 65 1.66 6.80 -15.38
CA GLY A 65 1.41 5.40 -15.09
C GLY A 65 0.22 5.14 -14.17
N GLY A 66 -0.27 3.91 -14.22
CA GLY A 66 -1.34 3.41 -13.37
C GLY A 66 -1.02 2.01 -12.88
N ALA A 67 -1.45 1.69 -11.66
CA ALA A 67 -1.36 0.36 -11.09
C ALA A 67 -2.70 -0.07 -10.53
N VAL A 68 -2.94 -1.37 -10.58
CA VAL A 68 -4.06 -2.05 -9.94
C VAL A 68 -3.52 -3.10 -9.00
N GLU A 69 -4.20 -3.27 -7.88
CA GLU A 69 -3.87 -4.23 -6.83
C GLU A 69 -5.13 -4.97 -6.40
N VAL A 70 -4.98 -6.25 -6.15
CA VAL A 70 -6.06 -7.14 -5.72
C VAL A 70 -5.56 -8.01 -4.60
N THR A 71 -6.39 -8.16 -3.56
CA THR A 71 -6.13 -9.08 -2.45
C THR A 71 -7.19 -10.18 -2.51
N PRO A 72 -6.92 -11.32 -3.18
CA PRO A 72 -7.96 -12.28 -3.57
C PRO A 72 -8.78 -12.82 -2.41
N TYR A 73 -8.18 -12.96 -1.23
CA TYR A 73 -8.88 -13.41 -0.03
C TYR A 73 -10.15 -12.60 0.23
N TRP A 74 -10.10 -11.28 0.11
CA TRP A 74 -11.23 -10.40 0.41
C TRP A 74 -12.24 -10.23 -0.73
N LEU A 75 -12.04 -10.89 -1.87
CA LEU A 75 -13.01 -10.89 -2.98
C LEU A 75 -14.19 -11.83 -2.72
N VAL A 76 -14.01 -12.81 -1.84
CA VAL A 76 -15.04 -13.77 -1.47
C VAL A 76 -15.41 -13.60 0.01
N ASN A 77 -16.67 -13.87 0.33
CA ASN A 77 -17.13 -13.78 1.71
C ASN A 77 -16.58 -14.95 2.51
N HIS A 78 -16.05 -14.68 3.70
CA HIS A 78 -15.56 -15.69 4.63
C HIS A 78 -16.47 -15.72 5.87
N PRO A 79 -17.61 -16.43 5.83
CA PRO A 79 -18.62 -16.40 6.89
C PRO A 79 -18.15 -17.00 8.22
N ALA A 80 -17.07 -17.81 8.19
CA ALA A 80 -16.42 -18.37 9.37
C ALA A 80 -15.28 -17.47 9.90
N TYR A 81 -14.99 -16.35 9.24
CA TYR A 81 -13.92 -15.43 9.64
C TYR A 81 -14.43 -14.44 10.68
N THR A 82 -13.94 -14.61 11.91
CA THR A 82 -14.33 -13.80 13.06
C THR A 82 -13.34 -12.68 13.32
N PHE A 83 -13.77 -11.62 14.01
CA PHE A 83 -12.87 -10.59 14.52
C PHE A 83 -11.72 -11.18 15.35
N THR A 84 -12.00 -12.20 16.17
CA THR A 84 -10.99 -12.88 16.99
C THR A 84 -9.94 -13.61 16.13
N ASP A 85 -10.33 -14.18 15.00
CA ASP A 85 -9.38 -14.85 14.09
C ASP A 85 -8.41 -13.84 13.46
N TYR A 86 -8.90 -12.63 13.13
CA TYR A 86 -8.09 -11.53 12.59
C TYR A 86 -7.01 -11.05 13.58
N PHE A 87 -7.34 -10.92 14.88
CA PHE A 87 -6.43 -10.30 15.87
C PHE A 87 -5.67 -11.28 16.78
N LYS A 88 -6.30 -12.37 17.21
CA LYS A 88 -5.75 -13.27 18.22
C LYS A 88 -5.07 -14.49 17.64
N LYS A 89 -5.65 -15.12 16.61
CA LYS A 89 -5.21 -16.46 16.18
C LYS A 89 -4.12 -16.45 15.12
N ARG A 90 -4.08 -15.46 14.23
CA ARG A 90 -3.18 -15.51 13.06
C ARG A 90 -2.01 -14.54 13.15
N LYS A 91 -0.96 -14.98 13.87
CA LYS A 91 0.38 -14.35 13.81
C LYS A 91 0.98 -14.34 12.40
N PHE A 92 0.51 -15.24 11.54
CA PHE A 92 0.98 -15.44 10.15
C PHE A 92 -0.19 -15.21 9.17
N PRO A 93 -0.52 -13.96 8.82
CA PRO A 93 -1.71 -13.63 8.02
C PRO A 93 -1.44 -13.72 6.50
N VAL A 94 -0.76 -14.79 6.06
CA VAL A 94 -0.24 -14.89 4.69
C VAL A 94 -1.36 -14.84 3.64
N LEU A 95 -2.45 -15.59 3.85
CA LEU A 95 -3.55 -15.65 2.89
C LEU A 95 -4.35 -14.33 2.85
N GLU A 96 -4.61 -13.77 4.02
CA GLU A 96 -5.38 -12.54 4.21
C GLU A 96 -4.63 -11.31 3.69
N THR A 97 -3.31 -11.43 3.50
CA THR A 97 -2.46 -10.33 3.06
C THR A 97 -1.79 -10.53 1.72
N PHE A 98 -2.01 -11.70 1.09
CA PHE A 98 -1.50 -11.98 -0.23
C PHE A 98 -2.16 -11.04 -1.26
N ASN A 99 -1.35 -10.13 -1.78
CA ASN A 99 -1.75 -9.12 -2.74
C ASN A 99 -1.01 -9.34 -4.05
N ILE A 100 -1.73 -9.26 -5.17
CA ILE A 100 -1.19 -9.28 -6.52
C ILE A 100 -1.40 -7.90 -7.12
N SER A 101 -0.41 -7.43 -7.87
CA SER A 101 -0.44 -6.13 -8.52
C SER A 101 0.03 -6.21 -9.96
N ALA A 102 -0.52 -5.32 -10.78
CA ALA A 102 -0.03 -5.04 -12.11
C ALA A 102 0.06 -3.53 -12.30
N ALA A 103 1.12 -3.06 -12.94
CA ALA A 103 1.28 -1.64 -13.24
C ALA A 103 1.73 -1.41 -14.67
N THR A 104 1.39 -0.24 -15.21
CA THR A 104 1.95 0.27 -16.45
C THR A 104 2.51 1.66 -16.20
N PHE A 105 3.63 1.95 -16.84
CA PHE A 105 4.22 3.28 -16.82
C PHE A 105 4.93 3.54 -18.14
N LYS A 106 5.00 4.82 -18.50
CA LYS A 106 5.62 5.28 -19.74
C LYS A 106 6.69 6.32 -19.43
N THR A 107 7.74 6.28 -20.22
CA THR A 107 8.70 7.37 -20.37
C THR A 107 8.66 7.86 -21.82
N ASP A 108 9.46 8.87 -22.15
CA ASP A 108 9.50 9.45 -23.51
C ASP A 108 9.78 8.41 -24.60
N THR A 109 10.50 7.33 -24.26
CA THR A 109 10.97 6.33 -25.24
C THR A 109 10.59 4.90 -24.91
N THR A 110 10.02 4.62 -23.72
CA THR A 110 9.69 3.26 -23.30
C THR A 110 8.30 3.17 -22.72
N SER A 111 7.61 2.07 -23.03
CA SER A 111 6.41 1.63 -22.32
C SER A 111 6.74 0.37 -21.54
N SER A 112 6.37 0.35 -20.28
CA SER A 112 6.66 -0.75 -19.37
C SER A 112 5.37 -1.27 -18.74
N VAL A 113 5.39 -2.57 -18.46
CA VAL A 113 4.38 -3.27 -17.66
C VAL A 113 5.13 -4.05 -16.59
N SER A 114 4.54 -4.10 -15.40
CA SER A 114 5.06 -4.89 -14.31
C SER A 114 3.98 -5.68 -13.63
N MET A 115 4.41 -6.79 -13.05
CA MET A 115 3.60 -7.64 -12.20
C MET A 115 4.37 -7.87 -10.91
N GLY A 116 3.66 -7.94 -9.80
CA GLY A 116 4.30 -8.23 -8.52
C GLY A 116 3.31 -8.73 -7.50
N PHE A 117 3.84 -9.29 -6.43
CA PHE A 117 3.05 -9.72 -5.28
C PHE A 117 3.71 -9.25 -3.99
N ARG A 118 2.91 -9.21 -2.93
CA ARG A 118 3.39 -9.07 -1.56
C ARG A 118 2.53 -9.85 -0.59
N THR A 119 3.10 -10.16 0.57
CA THR A 119 2.37 -10.79 1.67
C THR A 119 3.06 -10.54 2.99
N GLN A 120 2.28 -10.46 4.06
CA GLN A 120 2.80 -10.37 5.41
C GLN A 120 3.03 -11.76 5.97
N ILE A 121 4.26 -12.00 6.39
CA ILE A 121 4.68 -13.26 6.98
C ILE A 121 4.36 -13.24 8.47
N VAL A 122 4.66 -12.14 9.17
CA VAL A 122 4.41 -12.02 10.60
C VAL A 122 3.70 -10.72 10.92
N ARG A 123 2.68 -10.79 11.78
CA ARG A 123 1.99 -9.63 12.33
C ARG A 123 1.77 -9.81 13.83
N LEU A 124 2.28 -8.86 14.62
CA LEU A 124 2.15 -8.88 16.08
C LEU A 124 1.56 -7.57 16.61
N TYR A 125 0.67 -7.73 17.57
CA TYR A 125 0.06 -6.65 18.35
C TYR A 125 0.59 -6.70 19.78
N SER A 126 0.87 -5.54 20.38
CA SER A 126 1.20 -5.45 21.80
C SER A 126 0.04 -5.99 22.67
N LYS A 127 0.36 -6.44 23.89
CA LYS A 127 -0.64 -6.93 24.85
C LYS A 127 -1.72 -5.87 25.12
N ALA A 128 -1.29 -4.63 25.38
CA ALA A 128 -2.21 -3.51 25.60
C ALA A 128 -3.11 -3.24 24.39
N ALA A 129 -2.56 -3.27 23.16
CA ALA A 129 -3.39 -3.11 21.95
C ALA A 129 -4.41 -4.24 21.80
N ARG A 130 -4.06 -5.48 22.16
CA ARG A 130 -5.00 -6.61 22.15
C ARG A 130 -6.11 -6.43 23.18
N GLU A 131 -5.78 -5.96 24.38
CA GLU A 131 -6.75 -5.69 25.43
C GLU A 131 -7.70 -4.54 25.05
N GLU A 132 -7.17 -3.44 24.50
CA GLU A 132 -7.98 -2.32 23.97
C GLU A 132 -8.91 -2.77 22.83
N LEU A 133 -8.42 -3.58 21.90
CA LEU A 133 -9.22 -4.14 20.80
C LEU A 133 -10.35 -5.04 21.30
N GLU A 134 -10.09 -5.89 22.30
CA GLU A 134 -11.11 -6.77 22.89
C GLU A 134 -12.15 -5.99 23.69
N ALA A 135 -11.73 -4.97 24.46
CA ALA A 135 -12.65 -4.11 25.18
C ALA A 135 -13.61 -3.40 24.20
N LYS A 136 -13.07 -2.84 23.10
CA LYS A 136 -13.89 -2.19 22.06
C LYS A 136 -14.79 -3.18 21.32
N ARG A 137 -14.35 -4.42 21.12
CA ARG A 137 -15.19 -5.48 20.57
C ARG A 137 -16.39 -5.75 21.47
N LEU A 138 -16.16 -5.94 22.78
CA LEU A 138 -17.22 -6.19 23.76
C LEU A 138 -18.21 -5.03 23.85
N GLU A 139 -17.73 -3.80 23.79
CA GLU A 139 -18.57 -2.59 23.71
C GLU A 139 -19.48 -2.62 22.48
N ILE A 140 -18.94 -2.90 21.30
CA ILE A 140 -19.74 -3.00 20.06
C ILE A 140 -20.76 -4.13 20.16
N VAL A 141 -20.38 -5.29 20.70
CA VAL A 141 -21.33 -6.40 20.93
C VAL A 141 -22.46 -5.97 21.84
N GLY A 142 -22.15 -5.30 22.96
CA GLY A 142 -23.15 -4.78 23.87
C GLY A 142 -24.10 -3.79 23.19
N LEU A 143 -23.56 -2.85 22.41
CA LEU A 143 -24.35 -1.87 21.67
C LEU A 143 -25.24 -2.51 20.58
N LEU A 144 -24.79 -3.58 19.96
CA LEU A 144 -25.55 -4.33 18.95
C LEU A 144 -26.57 -5.31 19.55
N SER A 145 -26.54 -5.53 20.86
CA SER A 145 -27.47 -6.43 21.56
C SER A 145 -28.74 -5.71 22.06
N VAL A 146 -28.86 -4.41 21.82
CA VAL A 146 -30.04 -3.61 22.16
C VAL A 146 -31.16 -3.91 21.14
N GLU A 147 -32.38 -4.13 21.61
CA GLU A 147 -33.53 -4.48 20.73
C GLU A 147 -33.97 -3.30 19.86
N ASP A 148 -33.85 -2.06 20.35
CA ASP A 148 -34.21 -0.84 19.64
C ASP A 148 -32.98 -0.03 19.20
N PHE A 149 -32.78 0.07 17.90
CA PHE A 149 -31.74 0.91 17.29
C PHE A 149 -32.21 2.37 17.20
N THR A 150 -32.12 3.10 18.30
CA THR A 150 -32.33 4.55 18.28
C THR A 150 -31.20 5.25 17.51
N PRO A 151 -31.42 6.47 16.98
CA PRO A 151 -30.36 7.25 16.33
C PRO A 151 -29.09 7.41 17.19
N GLU A 152 -29.25 7.56 18.50
CA GLU A 152 -28.14 7.67 19.46
C GLU A 152 -27.36 6.35 19.59
N ALA A 153 -28.06 5.21 19.58
CA ALA A 153 -27.42 3.90 19.57
C ALA A 153 -26.60 3.67 18.30
N LEU A 154 -27.12 4.11 17.15
CA LEU A 154 -26.40 4.06 15.87
C LEU A 154 -25.14 4.94 15.89
N GLU A 155 -25.23 6.16 16.42
CA GLU A 155 -24.07 7.06 16.56
C GLU A 155 -23.00 6.46 17.49
N ALA A 156 -23.42 5.86 18.61
CA ALA A 156 -22.51 5.18 19.54
C ALA A 156 -21.80 3.98 18.87
N ILE A 157 -22.53 3.18 18.08
CA ILE A 157 -21.97 2.07 17.31
C ILE A 157 -20.94 2.59 16.29
N GLU A 158 -21.26 3.68 15.59
CA GLU A 158 -20.36 4.29 14.61
C GLU A 158 -19.07 4.80 15.26
N LYS A 159 -19.19 5.50 16.38
CA LYS A 159 -18.05 5.98 17.16
C LYS A 159 -17.16 4.83 17.62
N ALA A 160 -17.75 3.79 18.20
CA ALA A 160 -17.03 2.61 18.66
C ALA A 160 -16.32 1.88 17.51
N ARG A 161 -16.95 1.78 16.32
CA ARG A 161 -16.33 1.22 15.12
C ARG A 161 -15.15 2.05 14.61
N LYS A 162 -15.25 3.38 14.65
CA LYS A 162 -14.18 4.29 14.25
C LYS A 162 -12.96 4.14 15.17
N GLU A 163 -13.19 4.16 16.48
CA GLU A 163 -12.14 3.96 17.49
C GLU A 163 -11.49 2.58 17.37
N LEU A 164 -12.29 1.55 17.08
CA LEU A 164 -11.79 0.21 16.79
C LEU A 164 -10.83 0.23 15.59
N SER A 165 -11.19 0.91 14.51
CA SER A 165 -10.35 1.03 13.31
C SER A 165 -9.00 1.70 13.62
N ASP A 166 -9.02 2.79 14.39
CA ASP A 166 -7.81 3.49 14.83
C ASP A 166 -6.90 2.56 15.65
N LEU A 167 -7.46 1.66 16.45
CA LEU A 167 -6.70 0.66 17.19
C LEU A 167 -6.09 -0.42 16.29
N LYS A 168 -6.79 -0.87 15.24
CA LYS A 168 -6.26 -1.86 14.27
C LYS A 168 -4.98 -1.36 13.60
N SER A 169 -4.89 -0.05 13.38
CA SER A 169 -3.72 0.58 12.75
C SER A 169 -2.44 0.52 13.61
N LYS A 170 -2.56 0.27 14.91
CA LYS A 170 -1.46 0.19 15.89
C LYS A 170 -0.77 -1.19 15.91
N ILE A 171 -0.54 -1.79 14.75
CA ILE A 171 0.31 -2.99 14.64
C ILE A 171 1.69 -2.65 15.23
N THR A 172 2.15 -3.46 16.17
CA THR A 172 3.41 -3.20 16.88
C THR A 172 4.61 -3.70 16.08
N PHE A 173 4.48 -4.86 15.43
CA PHE A 173 5.53 -5.42 14.59
C PHE A 173 4.93 -6.10 13.36
N ASN A 174 5.57 -5.89 12.22
CA ASN A 174 5.18 -6.53 10.96
C ASN A 174 6.42 -6.92 10.14
N PHE A 175 6.37 -8.10 9.55
CA PHE A 175 7.35 -8.55 8.56
C PHE A 175 6.63 -8.91 7.27
N GLU A 176 6.99 -8.23 6.18
CA GLU A 176 6.39 -8.38 4.86
C GLU A 176 7.46 -8.73 3.84
N ILE A 177 7.11 -9.57 2.88
CA ILE A 177 7.93 -9.86 1.71
C ILE A 177 7.18 -9.47 0.45
N ALA A 178 7.93 -9.13 -0.58
CA ALA A 178 7.38 -8.77 -1.88
C ALA A 178 8.36 -9.13 -3.00
N ALA A 179 7.81 -9.30 -4.19
CA ALA A 179 8.57 -9.52 -5.40
C ALA A 179 7.87 -8.88 -6.60
N ALA A 180 8.64 -8.48 -7.61
CA ALA A 180 8.09 -7.99 -8.86
C ALA A 180 9.02 -8.28 -10.04
N ILE A 181 8.42 -8.23 -11.22
CA ILE A 181 9.09 -8.29 -12.53
C ILE A 181 8.57 -7.17 -13.41
N ILE A 182 9.47 -6.56 -14.18
CA ILE A 182 9.20 -5.51 -15.15
C ILE A 182 9.57 -6.05 -16.53
N GLY A 183 8.67 -5.85 -17.49
CA GLY A 183 9.02 -5.89 -18.89
C GLY A 183 8.83 -4.51 -19.52
N SER A 184 9.72 -4.14 -20.45
CA SER A 184 9.55 -2.92 -21.23
C SER A 184 9.73 -3.14 -22.71
N SER A 185 9.20 -2.18 -23.47
CA SER A 185 9.32 -2.11 -24.91
C SER A 185 9.82 -0.73 -25.32
N LYS A 186 10.93 -0.71 -26.08
CA LYS A 186 11.59 0.49 -26.58
C LYS A 186 10.88 1.14 -27.78
N ASN A 187 9.92 0.45 -28.40
CA ASN A 187 9.15 0.96 -29.53
C ASN A 187 7.66 1.15 -29.18
N ASN A 188 7.31 1.17 -27.90
CA ASN A 188 5.94 1.27 -27.40
C ASN A 188 5.00 0.18 -27.96
N SER A 189 5.54 -0.96 -28.42
CA SER A 189 4.77 -2.11 -28.87
C SER A 189 4.94 -3.28 -27.90
N PHE A 190 3.83 -3.77 -27.34
CA PHE A 190 3.84 -4.95 -26.45
C PHE A 190 4.26 -6.24 -27.16
N LYS A 191 4.31 -6.25 -28.50
CA LYS A 191 4.85 -7.38 -29.27
C LYS A 191 6.34 -7.61 -29.03
N ASN A 192 7.07 -6.57 -28.66
CA ASN A 192 8.52 -6.61 -28.39
C ASN A 192 8.82 -6.40 -26.90
N LEU A 193 7.89 -6.78 -26.02
CA LEU A 193 8.09 -6.70 -24.57
C LEU A 193 9.22 -7.64 -24.17
N GLN A 194 10.27 -7.09 -23.60
CA GLN A 194 11.39 -7.86 -23.07
C GLN A 194 11.39 -7.73 -21.55
N SER A 195 11.80 -8.80 -20.87
CA SER A 195 11.94 -8.76 -19.42
C SER A 195 13.15 -7.92 -19.06
N ASP A 196 12.96 -6.84 -18.30
CA ASP A 196 14.01 -5.87 -18.06
C ASP A 196 14.64 -6.00 -16.69
N LYS A 197 13.81 -6.14 -15.65
CA LYS A 197 14.26 -6.12 -14.25
C LYS A 197 13.36 -6.99 -13.39
N SER A 198 13.95 -7.70 -12.43
CA SER A 198 13.23 -8.39 -11.37
C SER A 198 13.79 -7.99 -10.02
N GLY A 199 13.01 -8.21 -8.97
CA GLY A 199 13.49 -7.98 -7.62
C GLY A 199 12.62 -8.63 -6.56
N VAL A 200 13.25 -8.87 -5.42
CA VAL A 200 12.64 -9.38 -4.19
C VAL A 200 13.06 -8.47 -3.05
N TRP A 201 12.16 -8.23 -2.11
CA TRP A 201 12.47 -7.42 -0.94
C TRP A 201 11.66 -7.81 0.27
N ALA A 202 12.12 -7.32 1.41
CA ALA A 202 11.44 -7.47 2.67
C ALA A 202 11.39 -6.14 3.42
N ASN A 203 10.28 -5.92 4.11
CA ASN A 203 10.05 -4.77 4.97
C ASN A 203 9.84 -5.26 6.41
N ILE A 204 10.55 -4.66 7.35
CA ILE A 204 10.36 -4.87 8.79
C ILE A 204 9.84 -3.59 9.39
N ARG A 205 8.60 -3.60 9.89
CA ARG A 205 7.99 -2.45 10.56
C ARG A 205 7.92 -2.67 12.07
N TYR A 206 8.24 -1.63 12.82
CA TYR A 206 8.10 -1.57 14.26
C TYR A 206 7.49 -0.24 14.71
N ARG A 207 6.48 -0.32 15.58
CA ARG A 207 5.83 0.85 16.21
C ARG A 207 5.90 0.73 17.73
N PRO A 208 6.76 1.52 18.40
CA PRO A 208 6.79 1.56 19.85
C PRO A 208 5.46 2.08 20.42
N LYS A 209 5.05 1.58 21.60
CA LYS A 209 3.76 1.92 22.22
C LYS A 209 3.62 3.41 22.55
N GLU A 210 4.67 4.00 23.10
CA GLU A 210 4.69 5.37 23.63
C GLU A 210 5.17 6.41 22.61
N CYS A 211 5.63 5.95 21.45
CA CYS A 211 6.13 6.82 20.39
C CYS A 211 5.10 6.86 19.26
N PRO A 212 4.66 8.06 18.82
CA PRO A 212 3.76 8.19 17.68
C PRO A 212 4.45 7.96 16.32
N LEU A 213 5.69 7.47 16.34
CA LEU A 213 6.51 7.21 15.16
C LEU A 213 6.51 5.72 14.82
N ASP A 214 6.38 5.44 13.53
CA ASP A 214 6.56 4.13 12.92
C ASP A 214 7.93 4.07 12.27
N PHE A 215 8.65 2.98 12.51
CA PHE A 215 9.94 2.69 11.91
C PHE A 215 9.75 1.56 10.91
N THR A 216 10.26 1.71 9.69
CA THR A 216 10.27 0.61 8.70
C THR A 216 11.66 0.47 8.10
N ALA A 217 12.23 -0.72 8.19
CA ALA A 217 13.48 -1.08 7.52
C ALA A 217 13.20 -1.84 6.23
N LEU A 218 13.99 -1.57 5.20
CA LEU A 218 13.93 -2.19 3.88
C LEU A 218 15.24 -2.93 3.61
N ALA A 219 15.13 -4.15 3.06
CA ALA A 219 16.21 -4.80 2.34
C ALA A 219 15.67 -5.32 1.00
N ARG A 220 16.32 -4.97 -0.11
CA ARG A 220 15.88 -5.29 -1.46
C ARG A 220 17.04 -5.74 -2.33
N TYR A 221 16.82 -6.83 -3.05
CA TYR A 221 17.74 -7.29 -4.10
C TYR A 221 17.02 -7.23 -5.44
N SER A 222 17.63 -6.63 -6.44
CA SER A 222 17.08 -6.55 -7.80
C SER A 222 18.15 -6.77 -8.85
N TRP A 223 17.77 -7.29 -9.99
CA TRP A 223 18.69 -7.60 -11.08
C TRP A 223 18.05 -7.32 -12.42
N THR A 224 18.87 -7.01 -13.42
CA THR A 224 18.41 -6.89 -14.81
C THR A 224 18.30 -8.27 -15.45
N ASN A 225 17.20 -8.50 -16.17
CA ASN A 225 16.89 -9.81 -16.76
C ASN A 225 17.41 -9.95 -18.19
N ASN A 226 17.76 -8.84 -18.84
CA ASN A 226 18.12 -8.81 -20.24
C ASN A 226 19.38 -7.99 -20.42
N THR A 227 20.50 -8.70 -20.37
CA THR A 227 21.80 -8.17 -20.74
C THR A 227 22.04 -8.46 -22.20
N ASN A 228 22.16 -7.40 -22.99
CA ASN A 228 22.74 -7.53 -24.31
C ASN A 228 24.22 -7.92 -24.08
N PRO A 229 24.71 -9.09 -24.52
CA PRO A 229 26.04 -9.60 -24.13
C PRO A 229 27.21 -8.71 -24.55
N LYS A 230 26.95 -7.67 -25.36
CA LYS A 230 27.92 -6.65 -25.78
C LYS A 230 28.03 -5.44 -24.84
N VAL A 231 27.19 -5.33 -23.81
CA VAL A 231 27.08 -4.14 -22.95
C VAL A 231 27.15 -4.53 -21.46
N GLY A 232 28.30 -5.04 -21.03
CA GLY A 232 28.68 -5.12 -19.61
C GLY A 232 27.87 -6.08 -18.73
N SER A 233 28.41 -6.33 -17.53
CA SER A 233 27.90 -7.32 -16.56
C SER A 233 26.45 -7.08 -16.13
N ASP A 234 25.73 -8.17 -15.86
CA ASP A 234 24.40 -8.17 -15.23
C ASP A 234 24.36 -7.17 -14.07
N SER A 235 23.57 -6.09 -14.23
CA SER A 235 23.44 -5.10 -13.17
C SER A 235 22.50 -5.62 -12.10
N ALA A 236 23.12 -6.04 -11.00
CA ALA A 236 22.43 -6.33 -9.76
C ALA A 236 22.57 -5.14 -8.79
N PHE A 237 21.53 -4.92 -8.00
CA PHE A 237 21.45 -3.89 -7.00
C PHE A 237 21.04 -4.50 -5.66
N PHE A 238 21.71 -4.08 -4.60
CA PHE A 238 21.27 -4.29 -3.23
C PHE A 238 20.91 -2.96 -2.60
N ASP A 239 19.67 -2.82 -2.17
CA ASP A 239 19.18 -1.64 -1.48
C ASP A 239 18.90 -1.96 -0.01
N TYR A 240 19.28 -1.05 0.87
CA TYR A 240 18.89 -1.07 2.27
C TYR A 240 18.47 0.33 2.71
N GLY A 241 17.47 0.42 3.57
CA GLY A 241 16.90 1.71 3.92
C GLY A 241 16.09 1.72 5.20
N LEU A 242 15.80 2.93 5.66
CA LEU A 242 14.97 3.21 6.81
C LEU A 242 13.94 4.28 6.46
N SER A 243 12.72 4.08 6.94
CA SER A 243 11.63 5.03 6.90
C SER A 243 11.19 5.34 8.31
N LEU A 244 11.09 6.63 8.63
CA LEU A 244 10.48 7.12 9.86
C LEU A 244 9.18 7.81 9.48
N SER A 245 8.05 7.38 10.04
CA SER A 245 6.78 8.02 9.74
C SER A 245 5.94 8.39 10.94
N PHE A 246 5.25 9.51 10.83
CA PHE A 246 4.30 10.02 11.79
C PHE A 246 2.89 9.97 11.20
N GLN A 247 2.03 9.18 11.82
CA GLN A 247 0.68 8.93 11.33
C GLN A 247 -0.39 9.54 12.22
N LYS A 248 -1.35 10.22 11.58
CA LYS A 248 -2.60 10.69 12.15
C LYS A 248 -3.77 10.24 11.24
N PRO A 249 -5.03 10.33 11.70
CA PRO A 249 -6.17 9.79 10.95
C PRO A 249 -6.35 10.34 9.52
N LYS A 250 -5.92 11.58 9.23
CA LYS A 250 -6.07 12.19 7.90
C LYS A 250 -4.77 12.37 7.13
N TYR A 251 -3.62 12.24 7.80
CA TYR A 251 -2.34 12.50 7.17
C TYR A 251 -1.26 11.60 7.74
N ASP A 252 -0.31 11.26 6.87
CA ASP A 252 0.84 10.44 7.20
C ASP A 252 2.08 11.03 6.52
N LEU A 253 3.06 11.38 7.34
CA LEU A 253 4.30 12.00 6.91
C LEU A 253 5.43 11.00 7.12
N ALA A 254 6.24 10.74 6.10
CA ALA A 254 7.37 9.83 6.20
C ALA A 254 8.65 10.44 5.65
N LEU A 255 9.77 10.21 6.33
CA LEU A 255 11.10 10.49 5.84
C LEU A 255 11.78 9.16 5.51
N GLU A 256 12.15 8.98 4.25
CA GLU A 256 12.76 7.74 3.73
C GLU A 256 14.20 7.98 3.33
N PHE A 257 15.11 7.16 3.82
CA PHE A 257 16.49 7.06 3.35
C PHE A 257 16.77 5.66 2.81
N ILE A 258 17.29 5.57 1.59
CA ILE A 258 17.67 4.30 0.97
C ILE A 258 19.08 4.45 0.38
N ASN A 259 19.95 3.51 0.70
CA ASN A 259 21.22 3.33 0.01
C ASN A 259 21.08 2.17 -0.99
N ARG A 260 21.62 2.36 -2.19
CA ARG A 260 21.66 1.36 -3.27
C ARG A 260 23.12 1.12 -3.65
N TYR A 261 23.56 -0.12 -3.49
CA TYR A 261 24.83 -0.61 -4.01
C TYR A 261 24.62 -1.26 -5.37
N ASP A 262 25.29 -0.76 -6.39
CA ASP A 262 25.34 -1.37 -7.72
C ASP A 262 26.56 -2.30 -7.81
N PHE A 263 26.30 -3.60 -7.98
CA PHE A 263 27.35 -4.62 -8.05
C PHE A 263 28.14 -4.57 -9.36
N SER A 264 27.57 -4.06 -10.45
CA SER A 264 28.24 -3.97 -11.75
C SER A 264 29.32 -2.91 -11.76
N ILE A 265 29.02 -1.73 -11.21
CA ILE A 265 29.98 -0.60 -11.18
C ILE A 265 30.62 -0.38 -9.81
N LYS A 266 30.29 -1.22 -8.81
CA LYS A 266 30.79 -1.16 -7.43
C LYS A 266 30.65 0.23 -6.82
N SER A 267 29.51 0.88 -7.03
CA SER A 267 29.24 2.26 -6.59
C SER A 267 27.97 2.33 -5.76
N ASN A 268 27.97 3.26 -4.79
CA ASN A 268 26.81 3.56 -3.98
C ASN A 268 26.07 4.78 -4.52
N THR A 269 24.74 4.70 -4.46
CA THR A 269 23.83 5.82 -4.66
C THR A 269 22.86 5.87 -3.49
N ASN A 270 22.21 7.02 -3.28
CA ASN A 270 21.24 7.14 -2.20
C ASN A 270 20.03 7.97 -2.61
N ARG A 271 18.89 7.62 -2.01
CA ARG A 271 17.63 8.34 -2.08
C ARG A 271 17.29 8.87 -0.69
N LEU A 272 16.88 10.12 -0.62
CA LEU A 272 16.32 10.75 0.58
C LEU A 272 15.03 11.45 0.16
N ALA A 273 13.89 10.99 0.68
CA ALA A 273 12.59 11.50 0.26
C ALA A 273 11.70 11.81 1.46
N LEU A 274 11.04 12.97 1.42
CA LEU A 274 9.86 13.24 2.22
C LEU A 274 8.65 12.72 1.45
N VAL A 275 7.80 11.95 2.11
CA VAL A 275 6.55 11.43 1.58
C VAL A 275 5.40 11.96 2.42
N VAL A 276 4.36 12.44 1.74
CA VAL A 276 3.15 12.99 2.35
C VAL A 276 1.96 12.24 1.78
N ASN A 277 1.20 11.57 2.65
CA ASN A 277 -0.09 11.00 2.31
C ASN A 277 -1.19 11.84 2.99
N TYR A 278 -2.17 12.28 2.22
CA TYR A 278 -3.34 13.02 2.71
C TYR A 278 -4.63 12.34 2.26
N MET A 279 -5.46 11.95 3.22
CA MET A 279 -6.76 11.35 2.97
C MET A 279 -7.78 12.45 2.70
N ILE A 280 -8.34 12.48 1.48
CA ILE A 280 -9.47 13.36 1.15
C ILE A 280 -10.77 12.72 1.63
N TYR A 281 -10.93 11.45 1.31
CA TYR A 281 -12.09 10.60 1.64
C TYR A 281 -11.57 9.22 2.06
N ASP A 282 -12.37 8.42 2.75
CA ASP A 282 -11.97 7.11 3.28
C ASP A 282 -11.37 6.14 2.23
N ASN A 283 -11.72 6.35 0.97
CA ASN A 283 -11.27 5.57 -0.18
C ASN A 283 -10.33 6.34 -1.13
N ILE A 284 -10.01 7.61 -0.88
CA ILE A 284 -9.21 8.47 -1.77
C ILE A 284 -8.08 9.14 -0.98
N VAL A 285 -6.84 8.84 -1.38
CA VAL A 285 -5.62 9.39 -0.78
C VAL A 285 -4.81 10.10 -1.86
N ILE A 286 -4.41 11.35 -1.60
CA ILE A 286 -3.37 12.04 -2.37
C ILE A 286 -2.04 11.67 -1.75
N VAL A 287 -1.08 11.29 -2.59
CA VAL A 287 0.30 11.06 -2.18
C VAL A 287 1.22 12.02 -2.92
N GLY A 288 2.12 12.65 -2.18
CA GLY A 288 3.22 13.46 -2.71
C GLY A 288 4.55 12.92 -2.20
N SER A 289 5.59 13.00 -3.03
CA SER A 289 6.96 12.78 -2.59
C SER A 289 7.89 13.82 -3.18
N PHE A 290 8.81 14.32 -2.35
CA PHE A 290 9.81 15.30 -2.72
C PHE A 290 11.16 14.93 -2.10
N GLY A 291 12.25 15.08 -2.86
CA GLY A 291 13.59 14.90 -2.30
C GLY A 291 14.66 14.58 -3.34
N LYS A 292 15.66 13.81 -2.94
CA LYS A 292 16.76 13.34 -3.79
C LYS A 292 16.52 11.89 -4.19
N ASN A 293 16.65 11.56 -5.47
CA ASN A 293 16.63 10.21 -6.02
C ASN A 293 18.04 9.63 -6.21
N PHE A 294 18.13 8.36 -6.63
CA PHE A 294 19.40 7.63 -6.79
C PHE A 294 20.36 8.22 -7.84
N ASP A 295 19.88 9.06 -8.75
CA ASP A 295 20.71 9.63 -9.82
C ASP A 295 21.84 10.54 -9.28
N LYS A 296 22.98 10.53 -9.96
CA LYS A 296 24.12 11.41 -9.60
C LYS A 296 23.95 12.84 -10.14
N VAL A 297 23.20 13.01 -11.23
CA VAL A 297 22.99 14.29 -11.94
C VAL A 297 21.48 14.50 -12.11
N LYS A 298 20.97 15.71 -11.84
CA LYS A 298 19.52 16.04 -11.88
C LYS A 298 18.65 15.05 -11.10
N ASN A 299 18.92 14.95 -9.81
CA ASN A 299 18.34 13.93 -8.93
C ASN A 299 17.17 14.41 -8.07
N LEU A 300 16.53 15.52 -8.47
CA LEU A 300 15.34 15.98 -7.78
C LEU A 300 14.18 15.01 -8.06
N LEU A 301 13.67 14.40 -6.99
CA LEU A 301 12.45 13.62 -6.99
C LEU A 301 11.27 14.56 -6.70
N THR A 302 10.27 14.57 -7.57
CA THR A 302 8.97 15.17 -7.29
C THR A 302 7.90 14.32 -7.97
N VAL A 303 7.06 13.68 -7.15
CA VAL A 303 6.01 12.77 -7.64
C VAL A 303 4.72 13.09 -6.91
N VAL A 304 3.62 13.17 -7.65
CA VAL A 304 2.28 13.29 -7.08
C VAL A 304 1.41 12.18 -7.64
N GLY A 305 0.60 11.57 -6.80
CA GLY A 305 -0.31 10.50 -7.20
C GLY A 305 -1.61 10.52 -6.41
N VAL A 306 -2.56 9.73 -6.91
CA VAL A 306 -3.84 9.49 -6.23
C VAL A 306 -4.02 8.00 -6.11
N LYS A 307 -4.42 7.56 -4.92
CA LYS A 307 -4.74 6.17 -4.62
C LYS A 307 -6.21 6.04 -4.28
N PHE A 308 -6.87 5.09 -4.92
CA PHE A 308 -8.24 4.69 -4.70
C PHE A 308 -8.27 3.28 -4.13
N GLY A 309 -9.11 3.03 -3.13
CA GLY A 309 -9.13 1.72 -2.48
C GLY A 309 -10.54 1.34 -2.06
N LEU A 310 -10.99 0.18 -2.52
CA LEU A 310 -12.26 -0.42 -2.16
C LEU A 310 -11.99 -1.60 -1.23
N SER A 311 -12.64 -1.60 -0.08
CA SER A 311 -12.68 -2.73 0.85
C SER A 311 -14.13 -3.21 0.93
N ASN A 312 -14.30 -4.53 0.98
CA ASN A 312 -15.58 -5.19 1.25
C ASN A 312 -15.48 -6.07 2.51
N ASP A 313 -14.63 -5.67 3.46
CA ASP A 313 -14.27 -6.51 4.59
C ASP A 313 -15.42 -6.57 5.60
N LYS A 314 -16.31 -7.54 5.43
CA LYS A 314 -17.38 -7.87 6.37
C LYS A 314 -16.91 -9.01 7.26
N ALA A 315 -16.36 -8.69 8.43
CA ALA A 315 -16.04 -9.70 9.46
C ALA A 315 -17.24 -9.89 10.40
N LYS A 316 -17.58 -11.15 10.72
CA LYS A 316 -18.59 -11.42 11.77
C LYS A 316 -17.99 -11.14 13.14
N ILE A 317 -18.84 -10.62 14.03
CA ILE A 317 -18.44 -10.19 15.38
C ILE A 317 -18.43 -11.39 16.37
N ASN A 318 -19.15 -12.46 16.05
CA ASN A 318 -19.29 -13.67 16.88
C ASN A 318 -17.97 -14.38 17.11
#